data_AF-B4WYS2-F1
#
_entry.id   AF-B4WYS2-F1
#
_cell.length_a   1.000
_cell.length_b   1.000
_cell.length_c   1.000
_cell.angle_alpha   90.00
_cell.angle_beta   90.00
_cell.angle_gamma   90.00
#
_symmetry.space_group_name_H-M   'P 1'
#
loop_
_entity.id
_entity.type
_entity.pdbx_description
1 polymer ?
#
loop_
_entity_poly.entity_id
_entity_poly.type
_entity_poly.pdbx_seq_one_letter_code
_entity_poly.pdbx_strand_id
1 'polypeptide(L)'
;MKRCHVMGLMVALGLQVVVMAGVFLGGVYPLWVGEEIRLETRPVDPRDLFRGNYARLGYDFSTVEASDLRPGDVVYLPLEKQPNEALWRGGEPQAAEPETGLYLRGRVAGQPWSAGNTVKYGIEALFAPKEKALALERQLRDSAVAVVRVAPNGKAALVTVEAKAINN
;
A
#
# COMPACT_ATOMS: atom_id res chain seq x y z
N MET A 1 45.85 19.25 10.43
CA MET A 1 45.43 17.85 10.17
C MET A 1 44.16 17.44 10.93
N LYS A 2 44.09 17.55 12.27
CA LYS A 2 42.89 17.15 13.07
C LYS A 2 41.56 17.81 12.64
N ARG A 3 41.58 19.10 12.28
CA ARG A 3 40.39 19.84 11.82
C ARG A 3 39.79 19.32 10.50
N CYS A 4 40.61 18.77 9.60
CA CYS A 4 40.15 18.24 8.32
C CYS A 4 39.38 16.93 8.51
N HIS A 5 39.86 16.06 9.41
CA HIS A 5 39.17 14.82 9.76
C HIS A 5 37.85 15.08 10.53
N VAL A 6 37.84 16.07 11.42
CA VAL A 6 36.60 16.46 12.13
C VAL A 6 35.56 17.02 11.15
N MET A 7 35.99 17.84 10.18
CA MET A 7 35.08 18.36 9.14
C MET A 7 34.55 17.23 8.26
N GLY A 8 35.40 16.28 7.86
CA GLY A 8 34.98 15.09 7.12
C GLY A 8 33.97 14.23 7.89
N LEU A 9 34.19 14.02 9.19
CA LEU A 9 33.25 13.29 10.06
C LEU A 9 31.90 14.00 10.19
N MET A 10 31.90 15.33 10.33
CA MET A 10 30.65 16.12 10.38
C MET A 10 29.86 16.03 9.07
N VAL A 11 30.54 16.08 7.93
CA VAL A 11 29.90 15.91 6.61
C VAL A 11 29.32 14.51 6.46
N ALA A 12 30.07 13.47 6.86
CA ALA A 12 29.59 12.09 6.80
C ALA A 12 28.35 11.87 7.70
N LEU A 13 28.36 12.43 8.91
CA LEU A 13 27.21 12.37 9.83
C LEU A 13 26.00 13.12 9.25
N GLY A 14 26.23 14.32 8.70
CA GLY A 14 25.18 15.10 8.03
C GLY A 14 24.56 14.35 6.86
N LEU A 15 25.37 13.72 6.00
CA LEU A 15 24.90 12.91 4.89
C LEU A 15 24.04 11.73 5.37
N GLN A 16 24.46 11.04 6.45
CA GLN A 16 23.67 9.93 7.02
C GLN A 16 22.29 10.40 7.49
N VAL A 17 22.22 11.53 8.19
CA VAL A 17 20.93 12.11 8.65
C VAL A 17 20.06 12.50 7.45
N VAL A 18 20.63 13.10 6.41
CA VAL A 18 19.91 13.48 5.19
C VAL A 18 19.35 12.25 4.47
N VAL A 19 20.13 11.18 4.33
CA VAL A 19 19.65 9.94 3.71
C VAL A 19 18.51 9.32 4.52
N MET A 20 18.66 9.27 5.84
CA MET A 20 17.61 8.75 6.73
C MET A 20 16.32 9.57 6.64
N ALA A 21 16.44 10.90 6.66
CA ALA A 21 15.32 11.81 6.50
C ALA A 21 14.64 11.62 5.13
N GLY A 22 15.42 11.46 4.05
CA GLY A 22 14.89 11.22 2.70
C GLY A 22 14.06 9.94 2.61
N VAL A 23 14.54 8.83 3.18
CA VAL A 23 13.79 7.56 3.21
C VAL A 23 12.52 7.69 4.04
N PHE A 24 12.60 8.31 5.21
CA PHE A 24 11.44 8.52 6.09
C PHE A 24 10.36 9.38 5.41
N LEU A 25 10.75 10.54 4.88
CA LEU A 25 9.85 11.46 4.16
C LEU A 25 9.22 10.79 2.94
N GLY A 26 9.98 9.96 2.22
CA GLY A 26 9.47 9.21 1.07
C GLY A 26 8.40 8.16 1.42
N GLY A 27 8.34 7.72 2.69
CA GLY A 27 7.32 6.81 3.21
C GLY A 27 6.09 7.52 3.77
N VAL A 28 6.27 8.66 4.44
CA VAL A 28 5.14 9.46 4.98
C VAL A 28 4.49 10.38 3.96
N TYR A 29 5.14 10.61 2.81
CA TYR A 29 4.63 11.47 1.73
C TYR A 29 3.17 11.22 1.34
N PRO A 30 2.69 9.97 1.15
CA PRO A 30 1.30 9.73 0.79
C PRO A 30 0.31 10.12 1.89
N LEU A 31 0.72 10.10 3.16
CA LEU A 31 -0.16 10.49 4.27
C LEU A 31 -0.40 12.00 4.31
N TRP A 32 0.54 12.82 3.83
CA TRP A 32 0.43 14.28 3.84
C TRP A 32 -0.21 14.87 2.61
N VAL A 33 0.13 14.36 1.42
CA VAL A 33 -0.29 14.94 0.12
C VAL A 33 -1.37 14.08 -0.55
N GLY A 34 -1.55 12.84 -0.11
CA GLY A 34 -2.46 11.91 -0.77
C GLY A 34 -3.94 12.23 -0.56
N GLU A 35 -4.72 11.99 -1.61
CA GLU A 35 -6.18 12.03 -1.56
C GLU A 35 -6.72 10.81 -0.83
N GLU A 36 -7.67 11.03 0.06
CA GLU A 36 -8.29 9.97 0.85
C GLU A 36 -9.37 9.26 0.03
N ILE A 37 -9.15 7.96 -0.20
CA ILE A 37 -10.04 7.09 -0.95
C ILE A 37 -10.46 5.90 -0.09
N ARG A 38 -11.64 5.36 -0.39
CA ARG A 38 -12.20 4.18 0.26
C ARG A 38 -12.18 3.02 -0.73
N LEU A 39 -11.50 1.94 -0.38
CA LEU A 39 -11.34 0.74 -1.22
C LEU A 39 -12.05 -0.45 -0.56
N GLU A 40 -12.74 -1.24 -1.36
CA GLU A 40 -13.31 -2.51 -0.90
C GLU A 40 -12.21 -3.54 -0.65
N THR A 41 -12.28 -4.22 0.49
CA THR A 41 -11.31 -5.24 0.85
C THR A 41 -11.93 -6.63 0.72
N ARG A 42 -11.11 -7.58 0.30
CA ARG A 42 -11.46 -8.99 0.27
C ARG A 42 -11.08 -9.64 1.59
N PRO A 43 -11.95 -10.47 2.20
CA PRO A 43 -11.61 -11.19 3.42
C PRO A 43 -10.42 -12.12 3.15
N VAL A 44 -9.40 -12.03 4.00
CA VAL A 44 -8.21 -12.89 3.95
C VAL A 44 -8.16 -13.75 5.20
N ASP A 45 -7.94 -15.05 5.04
CA ASP A 45 -7.75 -15.97 6.15
C ASP A 45 -6.47 -15.59 6.95
N PRO A 46 -6.56 -15.37 8.28
CA PRO A 46 -5.40 -15.00 9.08
C PRO A 46 -4.29 -16.05 8.99
N ARG A 47 -3.07 -15.61 8.64
CA ARG A 47 -1.87 -16.44 8.78
C ARG A 47 -0.97 -15.93 9.89
N ASP A 48 -0.80 -16.81 10.86
CA ASP A 48 0.31 -16.93 11.82
C ASP A 48 0.38 -15.86 12.92
N LEU A 49 -0.07 -16.24 14.13
CA LEU A 49 -0.04 -15.46 15.38
C LEU A 49 1.39 -15.04 15.81
N PHE A 50 2.43 -15.59 15.20
CA PHE A 50 3.83 -15.38 15.58
C PHE A 50 4.58 -14.38 14.71
N ARG A 51 3.98 -13.86 13.62
CA ARG A 51 4.69 -12.98 12.66
C ARG A 51 4.58 -11.48 12.98
N GLY A 52 4.04 -11.13 14.15
CA GLY A 52 3.85 -9.76 14.61
C GLY A 52 2.37 -9.37 14.71
N ASN A 53 2.10 -8.10 15.02
CA ASN A 53 0.74 -7.55 15.14
C ASN A 53 0.41 -6.70 13.91
N TYR A 54 -0.17 -7.32 12.88
CA TYR A 54 -0.68 -6.60 11.71
C TYR A 54 -1.91 -7.30 11.15
N ALA A 55 -2.84 -6.53 10.60
CA ALA A 55 -3.96 -7.05 9.85
C ALA A 55 -3.59 -7.09 8.36
N ARG A 56 -3.85 -8.22 7.69
CA ARG A 56 -3.59 -8.37 6.25
C ARG A 56 -4.86 -8.06 5.47
N LEU A 57 -4.73 -7.24 4.43
CA LEU A 57 -5.82 -6.85 3.56
C LEU A 57 -5.62 -7.51 2.18
N GLY A 58 -6.70 -8.06 1.65
CA GLY A 58 -6.79 -8.51 0.27
C GLY A 58 -7.54 -7.49 -0.56
N TYR A 59 -7.21 -7.40 -1.84
CA TYR A 59 -7.93 -6.59 -2.82
C TYR A 59 -8.20 -7.43 -4.06
N ASP A 60 -9.36 -7.24 -4.70
CA ASP A 60 -9.67 -8.02 -5.91
C ASP A 60 -8.70 -7.72 -7.05
N PHE A 61 -8.25 -6.46 -7.17
CA PHE A 61 -7.26 -6.03 -8.17
C PHE A 61 -5.80 -6.44 -7.84
N SER A 62 -5.57 -7.18 -6.75
CA SER A 62 -4.22 -7.67 -6.40
C SER A 62 -3.76 -8.85 -7.26
N THR A 63 -4.71 -9.59 -7.85
CA THR A 63 -4.43 -10.75 -8.71
C THR A 63 -4.63 -10.33 -10.15
N VAL A 64 -3.59 -10.46 -10.97
CA VAL A 64 -3.59 -10.03 -12.36
C VAL A 64 -3.26 -11.21 -13.25
N GLU A 65 -4.16 -11.53 -14.17
CA GLU A 65 -4.01 -12.63 -15.14
C GLU A 65 -3.29 -12.17 -16.42
N ALA A 66 -2.22 -11.38 -16.27
CA ALA A 66 -1.40 -10.94 -17.39
C ALA A 66 -0.16 -11.84 -17.52
N SER A 67 -0.12 -12.62 -18.60
CA SER A 67 0.97 -13.54 -18.94
C SER A 67 2.32 -12.85 -19.19
N ASP A 68 2.30 -11.56 -19.56
CA ASP A 68 3.49 -10.81 -19.97
C ASP A 68 4.22 -10.12 -18.80
N LEU A 69 3.64 -10.14 -17.59
CA LEU A 69 4.24 -9.49 -16.42
C LEU A 69 5.29 -10.39 -15.74
N ARG A 70 6.45 -9.82 -15.44
CA ARG A 70 7.54 -10.50 -14.73
C ARG A 70 7.62 -10.04 -13.28
N PRO A 71 8.11 -10.89 -12.36
CA PRO A 71 8.40 -10.46 -10.99
C PRO A 71 9.36 -9.26 -10.98
N GLY A 72 8.98 -8.21 -10.27
CA GLY A 72 9.75 -6.96 -10.19
C GLY A 72 9.25 -5.83 -11.09
N ASP A 73 8.42 -6.14 -12.09
CA ASP A 73 7.83 -5.15 -12.98
C ASP A 73 6.94 -4.17 -12.20
N VAL A 74 6.91 -2.93 -12.68
CA VAL A 74 6.08 -1.86 -12.13
C VAL A 74 4.80 -1.82 -12.95
N VAL A 75 3.68 -1.77 -12.25
CA VAL A 75 2.35 -1.66 -12.86
C VAL A 75 1.59 -0.51 -12.22
N TYR A 76 0.72 0.10 -13.00
CA TYR A 76 -0.09 1.23 -12.60
C TYR A 76 -1.56 0.83 -12.71
N LEU A 77 -2.29 0.95 -11.60
CA LEU A 77 -3.69 0.61 -11.53
C LEU A 77 -4.50 1.91 -11.49
N PRO A 78 -5.18 2.31 -12.58
CA PRO A 78 -6.09 3.44 -12.53
C PRO A 78 -7.23 3.15 -11.57
N LEU A 79 -7.64 4.17 -10.82
CA LEU A 79 -8.73 4.12 -9.86
C LEU A 79 -9.92 4.90 -10.40
N GLU A 80 -11.08 4.24 -10.39
CA GLU A 80 -12.33 4.84 -10.81
C GLU A 80 -13.26 4.98 -9.61
N LYS A 81 -13.85 6.16 -9.46
CA LYS A 81 -14.83 6.44 -8.41
C LYS A 81 -16.17 5.85 -8.80
N GLN A 82 -16.74 4.99 -7.96
CA GLN A 82 -18.06 4.44 -8.23
C GLN A 82 -19.16 5.49 -8.02
N PRO A 83 -20.20 5.54 -8.86
CA PRO A 83 -21.28 6.52 -8.72
C PRO A 83 -22.19 6.29 -7.49
N ASN A 84 -22.37 5.03 -7.07
CA ASN A 84 -23.42 4.63 -6.12
C ASN A 84 -22.96 4.49 -4.67
N GLU A 85 -21.67 4.21 -4.47
CA GLU A 85 -21.06 4.07 -3.15
C GLU A 85 -19.82 4.96 -3.20
N ALA A 86 -19.50 5.69 -2.13
CA ALA A 86 -18.29 6.53 -2.07
C ALA A 86 -16.99 5.69 -2.03
N LEU A 87 -16.97 4.59 -2.77
CA LEU A 87 -15.92 3.60 -2.93
C LEU A 87 -15.25 3.79 -4.28
N TRP A 88 -13.97 3.45 -4.30
CA TRP A 88 -13.14 3.43 -5.49
C TRP A 88 -12.93 1.98 -5.90
N ARG A 89 -12.91 1.74 -7.22
CA ARG A 89 -12.62 0.43 -7.81
C ARG A 89 -11.36 0.55 -8.65
N GLY A 90 -10.48 -0.46 -8.54
CA GLY A 90 -9.34 -0.60 -9.43
C GLY A 90 -9.80 -1.06 -10.81
N GLY A 91 -9.34 -0.38 -11.85
CA GLY A 91 -9.53 -0.79 -13.25
C GLY A 91 -8.55 -1.89 -13.66
N GLU A 92 -8.19 -1.92 -14.94
CA GLU A 92 -7.17 -2.85 -15.44
C GLU A 92 -5.75 -2.31 -15.18
N PRO A 93 -4.82 -3.12 -14.64
CA PRO A 93 -3.42 -2.73 -14.48
C PRO A 93 -2.74 -2.47 -15.83
N GLN A 94 -2.03 -1.35 -15.92
CA GLN A 94 -1.30 -0.91 -17.10
C GLN A 94 0.21 -0.86 -16.83
N ALA A 95 1.02 -1.09 -17.87
CA ALA A 95 2.48 -0.96 -17.76
C ALA A 95 2.95 0.51 -17.82
N ALA A 96 2.16 1.38 -18.46
CA ALA A 96 2.43 2.80 -18.57
C ALA A 96 1.72 3.60 -17.46
N GLU A 97 2.31 4.72 -17.07
CA GLU A 97 1.71 5.64 -16.10
C GLU A 97 0.52 6.37 -16.74
N PRO A 98 -0.67 6.38 -16.10
CA PRO A 98 -1.83 7.10 -16.62
C PRO A 98 -1.57 8.61 -16.67
N GLU A 99 -1.97 9.26 -17.77
CA GLU A 99 -1.80 10.71 -17.94
C GLU A 99 -2.76 11.52 -17.07
N THR A 100 -3.92 10.95 -16.72
CA THR A 100 -4.95 11.61 -15.92
C THR A 100 -5.62 10.64 -14.95
N GLY A 101 -6.08 11.18 -13.81
CA GLY A 101 -6.78 10.42 -12.78
C GLY A 101 -5.87 9.90 -11.66
N LEU A 102 -6.50 9.37 -10.62
CA LEU A 102 -5.83 8.71 -9.52
C LEU A 102 -5.43 7.30 -9.93
N TYR A 103 -4.24 6.86 -9.52
CA TYR A 103 -3.77 5.52 -9.79
C TYR A 103 -2.94 4.97 -8.62
N LEU A 104 -2.83 3.64 -8.52
CA LEU A 104 -1.94 2.97 -7.58
C LEU A 104 -0.73 2.41 -8.31
N ARG A 105 0.46 2.73 -7.81
CA ARG A 105 1.71 2.17 -8.31
C ARG A 105 2.03 0.88 -7.55
N GLY A 106 1.97 -0.24 -8.26
CA GLY A 106 2.26 -1.57 -7.74
C GLY A 106 3.57 -2.14 -8.28
N ARG A 107 4.06 -3.18 -7.60
CA ARG A 107 5.13 -4.04 -8.09
C ARG A 107 4.68 -5.49 -8.09
N VAL A 108 4.96 -6.19 -9.20
CA VAL A 108 4.67 -7.62 -9.33
C VAL A 108 5.56 -8.38 -8.35
N ALA A 109 4.95 -9.08 -7.40
CA ALA A 109 5.65 -9.91 -6.42
C ALA A 109 6.00 -11.30 -6.98
N GLY A 110 5.24 -11.77 -7.97
CA GLY A 110 5.42 -13.03 -8.66
C GLY A 110 4.16 -13.88 -8.70
N GLN A 111 4.28 -15.06 -9.32
CA GLN A 111 3.18 -15.98 -9.55
C GLN A 111 3.20 -17.10 -8.49
N PRO A 112 2.18 -17.21 -7.62
CA PRO A 112 1.98 -18.42 -6.82
C PRO A 112 1.76 -19.61 -7.77
N TRP A 113 2.21 -20.81 -7.40
CA TRP A 113 2.19 -22.04 -8.21
C TRP A 113 0.88 -22.39 -8.95
N SER A 114 -0.26 -21.76 -8.62
CA SER A 114 -1.59 -22.03 -9.18
C SER A 114 -2.47 -20.78 -9.39
N ALA A 115 -1.96 -19.56 -9.18
CA ALA A 115 -2.74 -18.33 -9.31
C ALA A 115 -1.95 -17.33 -10.14
N GLY A 116 -2.63 -16.40 -10.84
CA GLY A 116 -1.99 -15.37 -11.65
C GLY A 116 -0.96 -14.51 -10.90
N ASN A 117 -0.36 -13.57 -11.61
CA ASN A 117 0.65 -12.68 -11.03
C ASN A 117 0.04 -11.85 -9.88
N THR A 118 0.66 -11.92 -8.70
CA THR A 118 0.24 -11.09 -7.56
C THR A 118 1.00 -9.77 -7.58
N VAL A 119 0.25 -8.67 -7.51
CA VAL A 119 0.79 -7.31 -7.44
C VAL A 119 0.65 -6.76 -6.02
N LYS A 120 1.70 -6.09 -5.54
CA LYS A 120 1.70 -5.37 -4.26
C LYS A 120 1.75 -3.87 -4.49
N TYR A 121 0.78 -3.17 -3.93
CA TYR A 121 0.61 -1.72 -3.96
C TYR A 121 1.06 -1.03 -2.66
N GLY A 122 1.46 -1.80 -1.64
CA GLY A 122 1.98 -1.27 -0.37
C GLY A 122 0.89 -0.93 0.66
N ILE A 123 -0.34 -1.38 0.41
CA ILE A 123 -1.52 -1.17 1.26
C ILE A 123 -2.09 -2.49 1.81
N GLU A 124 -1.38 -3.60 1.63
CA GLU A 124 -1.85 -4.94 2.00
C GLU A 124 -1.69 -5.26 3.50
N ALA A 125 -1.08 -4.37 4.29
CA ALA A 125 -0.81 -4.59 5.71
C ALA A 125 -1.05 -3.32 6.54
N LEU A 126 -1.82 -3.47 7.62
CA LEU A 126 -2.00 -2.44 8.64
C LEU A 126 -1.33 -2.88 9.95
N PHE A 127 -0.28 -2.18 10.36
CA PHE A 127 0.41 -2.44 11.62
C PHE A 127 -0.32 -1.75 12.77
N ALA A 128 -0.64 -2.50 13.82
CA ALA A 128 -1.34 -1.99 14.99
C ALA A 128 -0.90 -2.74 16.25
N PRO A 129 -1.10 -2.19 17.46
CA PRO A 129 -0.93 -2.94 18.69
C PRO A 129 -1.78 -4.23 18.68
N LYS A 130 -1.32 -5.27 19.38
CA LYS A 130 -1.92 -6.62 19.36
C LYS A 130 -3.44 -6.63 19.44
N GLU A 131 -4.01 -5.98 20.45
CA GLU A 131 -5.46 -5.96 20.67
C GLU A 131 -6.21 -5.32 19.50
N LYS A 132 -5.69 -4.20 18.97
CA LYS A 132 -6.27 -3.51 17.82
C LYS A 132 -6.11 -4.33 16.53
N ALA A 133 -4.98 -5.01 16.35
CA ALA A 133 -4.76 -5.89 15.20
C ALA A 133 -5.77 -7.05 15.19
N LEU A 134 -6.00 -7.72 16.32
CA LEU A 134 -7.02 -8.77 16.42
C LEU A 134 -8.43 -8.26 16.15
N ALA A 135 -8.75 -7.03 16.60
CA ALA A 135 -10.05 -6.42 16.32
C ALA A 135 -10.22 -6.13 14.82
N LEU A 136 -9.19 -5.59 14.17
CA LEU A 136 -9.17 -5.32 12.73
C LEU A 136 -9.30 -6.59 11.89
N GLU A 137 -8.63 -7.68 12.29
CA GLU A 137 -8.75 -8.99 11.61
C GLU A 137 -10.17 -9.54 11.65
N ARG A 138 -10.86 -9.40 12.80
CA ARG A 138 -12.27 -9.79 12.93
C ARG A 138 -13.15 -8.95 12.01
N GLN A 139 -12.94 -7.65 11.97
CA GLN A 139 -13.68 -6.75 11.08
C GLN A 139 -13.45 -7.08 9.60
N LEU A 140 -12.22 -7.43 9.21
CA LEU A 140 -11.88 -7.82 7.84
C LEU A 140 -12.54 -9.14 7.41
N ARG A 141 -12.85 -10.03 8.36
CA ARG A 141 -13.56 -11.29 8.08
C ARG A 141 -15.02 -11.03 7.64
N ASP A 142 -15.66 -10.03 8.22
CA ASP A 142 -17.08 -9.71 8.01
C ASP A 142 -17.33 -8.69 6.88
N SER A 143 -16.31 -8.43 6.06
CA SER A 143 -16.24 -7.37 5.01
C SER A 143 -15.95 -5.98 5.57
N ALA A 144 -14.84 -5.41 5.11
CA ALA A 144 -14.39 -4.09 5.53
C ALA A 144 -14.01 -3.19 4.36
N VAL A 145 -13.96 -1.89 4.63
CA VAL A 145 -13.54 -0.85 3.71
C VAL A 145 -12.21 -0.29 4.20
N ALA A 146 -11.18 -0.32 3.35
CA ALA A 146 -9.89 0.28 3.63
C ALA A 146 -9.91 1.77 3.27
N VAL A 147 -9.53 2.61 4.23
CA VAL A 147 -9.30 4.04 3.99
C VAL A 147 -7.82 4.25 3.69
N VAL A 148 -7.53 4.66 2.46
CA VAL A 148 -6.18 4.76 1.91
C VAL A 148 -5.94 6.19 1.43
N ARG A 149 -4.74 6.71 1.63
CA ARG A 149 -4.31 7.96 1.01
C ARG A 149 -3.40 7.68 -0.18
N VAL A 150 -3.75 8.21 -1.34
CA VAL A 150 -3.03 7.99 -2.59
C VAL A 150 -2.41 9.30 -3.07
N ALA A 151 -1.09 9.33 -3.18
CA ALA A 151 -0.36 10.48 -3.68
C ALA A 151 -0.39 10.56 -5.21
N PRO A 152 -0.11 11.74 -5.79
CA PRO A 152 -0.05 11.92 -7.25
C PRO A 152 0.96 11.04 -7.99
N ASN A 153 1.96 10.48 -7.29
CA ASN A 153 2.95 9.55 -7.86
C ASN A 153 2.52 8.07 -7.76
N GLY A 154 1.26 7.82 -7.42
CA GLY A 154 0.65 6.51 -7.22
C GLY A 154 1.09 5.75 -5.97
N LYS A 155 1.94 6.32 -5.12
CA LYS A 155 2.22 5.72 -3.82
C LYS A 155 1.00 5.84 -2.94
N ALA A 156 0.68 4.76 -2.24
CA ALA A 156 -0.45 4.73 -1.33
C ALA A 156 -0.01 4.36 0.09
N ALA A 157 -0.74 4.87 1.07
CA ALA A 157 -0.58 4.53 2.46
C ALA A 157 -1.94 4.23 3.08
N LEU A 158 -2.03 3.09 3.76
CA LEU A 158 -3.23 2.69 4.48
C LEU A 158 -3.32 3.46 5.80
N VAL A 159 -4.46 4.11 6.04
CA VAL A 159 -4.70 4.91 7.26
C VAL A 159 -5.46 4.08 8.29
N THR A 160 -6.60 3.52 7.88
CA THR A 160 -7.47 2.75 8.77
C THR A 160 -8.33 1.78 7.97
N VAL A 161 -8.99 0.87 8.68
CA VAL A 161 -10.03 0.00 8.15
C VAL A 161 -11.32 0.29 8.90
N GLU A 162 -12.41 0.44 8.17
CA GLU A 162 -13.76 0.63 8.68
C GLU A 162 -14.62 -0.59 8.33
N ALA A 163 -15.56 -0.97 9.17
CA ALA A 163 -16.53 -2.02 8.81
C ALA A 163 -17.41 -1.52 7.65
N LYS A 164 -17.69 -2.38 6.66
CA LYS A 164 -18.65 -2.03 5.61
C LYS A 164 -20.02 -1.88 6.28
N ALA A 165 -20.57 -0.67 6.33
CA ALA A 165 -21.90 -0.46 6.86
C ALA A 165 -22.90 -1.23 5.97
N ILE A 166 -23.46 -2.31 6.51
CA ILE A 166 -24.55 -3.04 5.86
C ILE A 166 -25.77 -2.13 5.99
N ASN A 167 -26.00 -1.27 4.99
CA ASN A 167 -27.28 -0.58 4.88
C ASN A 167 -28.32 -1.67 4.59
N ASN A 168 -29.08 -2.05 5.61
CA ASN A 168 -30.25 -2.91 5.52
C ASN A 168 -31.45 -2.12 5.01
#